data_AF-A0A1H5FGN2-F1
#
_entry.id   AF-A0A1H5FGN2-F1
#
_cell.length_a   1.000
_cell.length_b   1.000
_cell.length_c   1.000
_cell.angle_alpha   90.00
_cell.angle_beta   90.00
_cell.angle_gamma   90.00
#
_symmetry.space_group_name_H-M   'P 1'
#
loop_
_entity.id
_entity.type
_entity.pdbx_description
1 polymer ?
#
loop_
_entity_poly.entity_id
_entity_poly.type
_entity_poly.pdbx_seq_one_letter_code
_entity_poly.pdbx_strand_id
1 'polypeptide(L)'
;MKQNKETLKAYFETGDKPTQQQYSDLVDSYIDAKQPTGEPNRRFIIDENGEVSIASKLNIEQPDWNQIDSTQSDFIKNKPSIFNPKFFLQNNIEGVGNNSTSKISLSQSGNVINSTQGVAIFNFIGESYIAPTNPPIGSIEPNKIFFKVYLESNNTKFSTGWDGSGTVSNSVLLYTYESKNDARNINNVILNEKIPLITEFQSIVPLPSQWIRLSIGELLDNGNKTSSIKHYYLRNLANSSIMKAEDMNVNIKVDLYVEYEDSTNSNATNKSFIARVNSFATTIEK
;
A
#
# COMPACT_ATOMS: atom_id res chain seq x y z
N MET A 1 2.26 -45.43 47.77
CA MET A 1 2.16 -45.79 46.33
C MET A 1 1.80 -44.51 45.59
N LYS A 2 2.42 -44.24 44.44
CA LYS A 2 2.15 -43.06 43.60
C LYS A 2 0.64 -42.98 43.28
N GLN A 3 -0.02 -41.87 43.62
CA GLN A 3 -1.46 -41.68 43.32
C GLN A 3 -1.61 -40.84 42.04
N ASN A 4 -2.59 -41.16 41.20
CA ASN A 4 -2.81 -40.43 39.94
C ASN A 4 -3.43 -39.04 40.18
N LYS A 5 -3.38 -38.16 39.18
CA LYS A 5 -3.85 -36.77 39.27
C LYS A 5 -5.34 -36.65 39.63
N GLU A 6 -6.18 -37.61 39.23
CA GLU A 6 -7.60 -37.64 39.57
C GLU A 6 -7.84 -37.94 41.05
N THR A 7 -7.07 -38.86 41.63
CA THR A 7 -7.14 -39.18 43.06
C THR A 7 -6.65 -38.02 43.92
N LEU A 8 -5.60 -37.31 43.46
CA LEU A 8 -5.09 -36.11 44.13
C LEU A 8 -6.10 -34.96 44.11
N LYS A 9 -6.85 -34.81 43.02
CA LYS A 9 -7.89 -33.78 42.88
C LYS A 9 -9.06 -33.99 43.83
N ALA A 10 -9.45 -35.25 44.08
CA ALA A 10 -10.56 -35.59 44.98
C ALA A 10 -10.35 -35.11 46.44
N TYR A 11 -9.10 -35.11 46.95
CA TYR A 11 -8.81 -34.65 48.31
C TYR A 11 -9.06 -33.14 48.50
N PHE A 12 -8.87 -32.34 47.45
CA PHE A 12 -9.08 -30.89 47.52
C PHE A 12 -10.52 -30.48 47.20
N GLU A 13 -11.31 -31.36 46.56
CA GLU A 13 -12.72 -31.11 46.27
C GLU A 13 -13.64 -31.34 47.49
N THR A 14 -13.24 -32.18 48.46
CA THR A 14 -14.00 -32.41 49.71
C THR A 14 -13.59 -31.48 50.86
N GLY A 15 -12.50 -30.73 50.71
CA GLY A 15 -11.99 -29.80 51.73
C GLY A 15 -11.21 -30.47 52.88
N ASP A 16 -10.84 -31.75 52.74
CA ASP A 16 -10.05 -32.46 53.74
C ASP A 16 -8.57 -32.05 53.69
N LYS A 17 -7.95 -31.85 54.87
CA LYS A 17 -6.50 -31.59 54.95
C LYS A 17 -5.73 -32.90 54.74
N PRO A 18 -4.90 -33.03 53.69
CA PRO A 18 -4.13 -34.25 53.47
C PRO A 18 -3.14 -34.51 54.61
N THR A 19 -2.89 -35.77 54.91
CA THR A 19 -1.83 -36.19 55.85
C THR A 19 -0.45 -35.83 55.30
N GLN A 20 0.58 -35.80 56.14
CA GLN A 20 1.93 -35.43 55.72
C GLN A 20 2.52 -36.37 54.66
N GLN A 21 2.17 -37.67 54.69
CA GLN A 21 2.56 -38.61 53.65
C GLN A 21 1.85 -38.31 52.32
N GLN A 22 0.56 -37.96 52.36
CA GLN A 22 -0.21 -37.57 51.16
C GLN A 22 0.26 -36.23 50.59
N TYR A 23 0.71 -35.30 51.45
CA TYR A 23 1.35 -34.07 51.02
C TYR A 23 2.68 -34.34 50.32
N SER A 24 3.49 -35.27 50.84
CA SER A 24 4.74 -35.70 50.18
C SER A 24 4.52 -36.34 48.81
N ASP A 25 3.32 -36.86 48.54
CA ASP A 25 2.93 -37.45 47.25
C ASP A 25 2.40 -36.40 46.25
N LEU A 26 2.40 -35.10 46.60
CA LEU A 26 2.01 -34.00 45.71
C LEU A 26 3.07 -33.70 44.65
N VAL A 27 2.60 -33.14 43.52
CA VAL A 27 3.44 -32.76 42.37
C VAL A 27 4.57 -31.81 42.78
N ASP A 28 4.31 -30.83 43.65
CA ASP A 28 5.34 -29.87 44.09
C ASP A 28 6.46 -30.55 44.89
N SER A 29 6.12 -31.47 45.80
CA SER A 29 7.11 -32.27 46.54
C SER A 29 7.88 -33.23 45.63
N TYR A 30 7.21 -33.79 44.61
CA TYR A 30 7.86 -34.63 43.61
C TYR A 30 8.83 -33.84 42.71
N ILE A 31 8.47 -32.62 42.32
CA ILE A 31 9.34 -31.72 41.55
C ILE A 31 10.56 -31.32 42.39
N ASP A 32 10.36 -30.92 43.64
CA ASP A 32 11.45 -30.54 44.56
C ASP A 32 12.41 -31.72 44.82
N ALA A 33 11.90 -32.93 45.03
CA ALA A 33 12.74 -34.12 45.22
C ALA A 33 13.58 -34.47 43.99
N LYS A 34 13.15 -34.04 42.79
CA LYS A 34 13.91 -34.23 41.56
C LYS A 34 14.97 -33.15 41.34
N GLN A 35 14.93 -32.04 42.09
CA GLN A 35 15.92 -30.97 41.96
C GLN A 35 17.17 -31.24 42.83
N PRO A 36 18.34 -31.55 42.24
CA PRO A 36 19.60 -31.52 43.00
C PRO A 36 19.93 -30.08 43.42
N THR A 37 20.52 -29.88 44.59
CA THR A 37 20.93 -28.55 45.08
C THR A 37 21.90 -27.88 44.10
N GLY A 38 21.62 -26.63 43.66
CA GLY A 38 22.68 -25.72 43.21
C GLY A 38 22.81 -25.31 41.74
N GLU A 39 21.82 -25.44 40.85
CA GLU A 39 21.92 -24.81 39.51
C GLU A 39 20.64 -24.07 39.10
N PRO A 40 20.67 -22.74 38.85
CA PRO A 40 19.54 -21.99 38.30
C PRO A 40 19.30 -22.32 36.80
N ASN A 41 18.10 -22.00 36.29
CA ASN A 41 17.69 -22.15 34.88
C ASN A 41 17.55 -23.59 34.36
N ARG A 42 16.80 -24.45 35.07
CA ARG A 42 16.45 -25.81 34.64
C ARG A 42 15.10 -25.84 33.93
N ARG A 43 14.92 -26.77 33.01
CA ARG A 43 13.61 -27.05 32.39
C ARG A 43 13.07 -28.37 32.91
N PHE A 44 11.77 -28.41 33.16
CA PHE A 44 11.05 -29.64 33.49
C PHE A 44 10.38 -30.16 32.23
N ILE A 45 10.63 -31.44 31.91
CA ILE A 45 9.96 -32.15 30.83
C ILE A 45 9.06 -33.18 31.48
N ILE A 46 7.76 -33.09 31.20
CA ILE A 46 6.76 -34.08 31.62
C ILE A 46 6.49 -34.96 30.41
N ASP A 47 6.74 -36.26 30.53
CA ASP A 47 6.45 -37.20 29.44
C ASP A 47 4.96 -37.53 29.35
N GLU A 48 4.60 -38.32 28.33
CA GLU A 48 3.22 -38.77 28.08
C GLU A 48 2.64 -39.63 29.21
N ASN A 49 3.50 -40.21 30.05
CA ASN A 49 3.12 -41.00 31.23
C ASN A 49 3.06 -40.15 32.52
N GLY A 50 3.35 -38.84 32.41
CA GLY A 50 3.34 -37.90 33.51
C GLY A 50 4.60 -37.92 34.38
N GLU A 51 5.68 -38.59 33.96
CA GLU A 51 6.95 -38.56 34.68
C GLU A 51 7.69 -37.25 34.42
N VAL A 52 8.18 -36.63 35.50
CA VAL A 52 8.95 -35.38 35.43
C VAL A 52 10.44 -35.71 35.35
N SER A 53 11.09 -35.22 34.30
CA SER A 53 12.54 -35.22 34.16
C SER A 53 13.09 -33.80 34.10
N ILE A 54 14.36 -33.65 34.47
CA ILE A 54 15.06 -32.36 34.42
C ILE A 54 15.97 -32.35 33.21
N ALA A 55 15.86 -31.30 32.39
CA ALA A 55 16.74 -31.03 31.27
C ALA A 55 17.50 -29.72 31.47
N SER A 56 18.67 -29.64 30.84
CA SER A 56 19.45 -28.41 30.77
C SER A 56 18.67 -27.29 30.08
N LYS A 57 19.06 -26.05 30.40
CA LYS A 57 18.56 -24.84 29.74
C LYS A 57 18.61 -25.02 28.22
N LEU A 58 17.49 -24.84 27.53
CA LEU A 58 17.55 -24.63 26.09
C LEU A 58 18.08 -23.23 25.86
N ASN A 59 19.19 -23.14 25.13
CA ASN A 59 19.61 -21.85 24.60
C ASN A 59 18.68 -21.51 23.44
N ILE A 60 17.54 -20.88 23.77
CA ILE A 60 16.68 -20.28 22.76
C ILE A 60 17.35 -18.95 22.42
N GLU A 61 17.97 -18.87 21.25
CA GLU A 61 18.47 -17.61 20.74
C GLU A 61 17.31 -16.61 20.67
N GLN A 62 17.55 -15.40 21.17
CA GLN A 62 16.57 -14.34 21.06
C GLN A 62 16.45 -13.97 19.58
N PRO A 63 15.22 -13.86 19.03
CA PRO A 63 15.05 -13.42 17.65
C PRO A 63 15.71 -12.06 17.43
N ASP A 64 16.54 -11.94 16.39
CA ASP A 64 17.23 -10.71 16.05
C ASP A 64 16.49 -9.96 14.92
N TRP A 65 16.15 -8.71 15.21
CA TRP A 65 15.56 -7.79 14.24
C TRP A 65 16.49 -7.49 13.07
N ASN A 66 17.81 -7.59 13.25
CA ASN A 66 18.82 -7.34 12.22
C ASN A 66 19.23 -8.58 11.43
N GLN A 67 18.84 -9.80 11.85
CA GLN A 67 19.16 -11.04 11.13
C GLN A 67 18.49 -11.07 9.74
N ILE A 68 19.26 -11.23 8.67
CA ILE A 68 18.75 -11.24 7.29
C ILE A 68 18.70 -12.64 6.66
N ASP A 69 19.43 -13.60 7.22
CA ASP A 69 19.50 -14.96 6.69
C ASP A 69 18.36 -15.82 7.26
N SER A 70 17.42 -16.20 6.39
CA SER A 70 16.24 -16.99 6.74
C SER A 70 16.53 -18.42 7.22
N THR A 71 17.80 -18.85 7.13
CA THR A 71 18.24 -20.17 7.59
C THR A 71 18.75 -20.15 9.04
N GLN A 72 18.96 -18.96 9.62
CA GLN A 72 19.45 -18.81 11.00
C GLN A 72 18.32 -18.97 12.03
N SER A 73 18.66 -19.51 13.20
CA SER A 73 17.71 -19.81 14.29
C SER A 73 17.07 -18.57 14.91
N ASP A 74 17.74 -17.43 14.84
CA ASP A 74 17.29 -16.13 15.35
C ASP A 74 16.51 -15.31 14.29
N PHE A 75 16.23 -15.87 13.11
CA PHE A 75 15.48 -15.19 12.06
C PHE A 75 13.97 -15.07 12.34
N ILE A 76 13.44 -13.85 12.21
CA ILE A 76 12.01 -13.57 12.32
C ILE A 76 11.34 -13.73 10.94
N LYS A 77 10.49 -14.76 10.78
CA LYS A 77 9.81 -15.06 9.50
C LYS A 77 8.83 -14.00 9.01
N ASN A 78 8.24 -13.22 9.92
CA ASN A 78 7.20 -12.22 9.62
C ASN A 78 7.68 -10.81 9.96
N LYS A 79 8.88 -10.42 9.52
CA LYS A 79 9.30 -9.02 9.63
C LYS A 79 8.34 -8.16 8.80
N PRO A 80 7.73 -7.11 9.37
CA PRO A 80 7.07 -6.08 8.57
C PRO A 80 8.07 -5.58 7.53
N SER A 81 7.67 -5.59 6.26
CA SER A 81 8.49 -4.94 5.24
C SER A 81 8.53 -3.45 5.56
N ILE A 82 9.73 -2.94 5.84
CA ILE A 82 9.93 -1.49 5.85
C ILE A 82 9.61 -1.03 4.43
N PHE A 83 8.62 -0.16 4.31
CA PHE A 83 8.28 0.45 3.03
C PHE A 83 9.49 1.22 2.52
N ASN A 84 10.19 0.64 1.54
CA ASN A 84 11.32 1.24 0.86
C ASN A 84 10.83 1.79 -0.48
N PRO A 85 10.38 3.06 -0.53
CA PRO A 85 9.88 3.68 -1.75
C PRO A 85 10.96 3.66 -2.84
N LYS A 86 10.64 3.10 -4.01
CA LYS A 86 11.58 3.10 -5.16
C LYS A 86 11.81 4.52 -5.71
N PHE A 87 10.82 5.41 -5.56
CA PHE A 87 10.85 6.79 -6.05
C PHE A 87 10.04 7.69 -5.12
N PHE A 88 10.60 8.84 -4.75
CA PHE A 88 9.89 9.87 -4.00
C PHE A 88 9.67 11.09 -4.91
N LEU A 89 8.42 11.51 -5.06
CA LEU A 89 8.03 12.72 -5.80
C LEU A 89 7.21 13.60 -4.86
N GLN A 90 7.57 14.87 -4.76
CA GLN A 90 6.78 15.84 -4.01
C GLN A 90 6.23 16.88 -4.97
N ASN A 91 4.91 17.06 -4.96
CA ASN A 91 4.24 18.14 -5.65
C ASN A 91 3.69 19.14 -4.63
N ASN A 92 4.13 20.40 -4.74
CA ASN A 92 3.70 21.47 -3.84
C ASN A 92 2.96 22.55 -4.63
N ILE A 93 1.95 23.14 -4.00
CA ILE A 93 1.33 24.40 -4.35
C ILE A 93 1.37 25.30 -3.13
N GLU A 94 1.92 26.49 -3.32
CA GLU A 94 1.79 27.59 -2.37
C GLU A 94 1.03 28.70 -3.08
N GLY A 95 -0.11 29.10 -2.53
CA GLY A 95 -1.06 29.97 -3.22
C GLY A 95 -1.56 31.11 -2.36
N VAL A 96 -1.60 32.31 -2.94
CA VAL A 96 -2.23 33.51 -2.36
C VAL A 96 -3.63 33.67 -2.97
N GLY A 97 -4.54 32.78 -2.59
CA GLY A 97 -5.98 32.95 -2.81
C GLY A 97 -6.51 32.70 -4.22
N ASN A 98 -5.73 32.22 -5.18
CA ASN A 98 -6.22 31.91 -6.53
C ASN A 98 -6.33 30.40 -6.79
N ASN A 99 -7.18 30.02 -7.74
CA ASN A 99 -7.14 28.67 -8.29
C ASN A 99 -5.74 28.37 -8.83
N SER A 100 -5.20 27.23 -8.43
CA SER A 100 -3.80 26.90 -8.68
C SER A 100 -3.65 25.44 -9.08
N THR A 101 -2.67 25.17 -9.94
CA THR A 101 -2.30 23.82 -10.35
C THR A 101 -0.79 23.68 -10.33
N SER A 102 -0.30 22.57 -9.79
CA SER A 102 1.10 22.17 -9.89
C SER A 102 1.18 20.78 -10.46
N LYS A 103 2.22 20.54 -11.25
CA LYS A 103 2.39 19.31 -12.03
C LYS A 103 3.78 18.74 -11.75
N ILE A 104 3.83 17.45 -11.48
CA ILE A 104 5.09 16.70 -11.42
C ILE A 104 4.95 15.46 -12.27
N SER A 105 6.04 15.02 -12.87
CA SER A 105 6.04 13.82 -13.68
C SER A 105 7.28 12.99 -13.39
N LEU A 106 7.10 11.68 -13.37
CA LEU A 106 8.17 10.71 -13.37
C LEU A 106 8.14 9.98 -14.71
N SER A 107 9.22 10.14 -15.47
CA SER A 107 9.43 9.37 -16.69
C SER A 107 9.90 7.97 -16.34
N GLN A 108 9.22 6.96 -16.88
CA GLN A 108 9.71 5.59 -16.86
C GLN A 108 10.16 5.22 -18.26
N SER A 109 11.47 4.93 -18.40
CA SER A 109 12.06 4.49 -19.66
C SER A 109 12.01 2.97 -19.78
N GLY A 110 11.75 2.48 -20.99
CA GLY A 110 11.76 1.05 -21.34
C GLY A 110 10.37 0.49 -21.69
N ASN A 111 10.32 -0.80 -22.02
CA ASN A 111 9.11 -1.50 -22.46
C ASN A 111 8.17 -1.76 -21.28
N VAL A 112 7.69 -0.74 -20.58
CA VAL A 112 7.00 -0.85 -19.29
C VAL A 112 5.66 -1.58 -19.42
N ILE A 113 5.01 -1.50 -20.59
CA ILE A 113 3.75 -2.17 -20.89
C ILE A 113 4.00 -3.21 -21.99
N ASN A 114 3.63 -4.47 -21.76
CA ASN A 114 3.80 -5.54 -22.76
C ASN A 114 2.84 -5.32 -23.95
N SER A 115 3.31 -5.56 -25.18
CA SER A 115 2.56 -5.27 -26.42
C SER A 115 1.43 -6.25 -26.74
N THR A 116 1.49 -7.49 -26.22
CA THR A 116 0.56 -8.56 -26.59
C THR A 116 -0.03 -9.21 -25.34
N GLN A 117 -1.35 -9.08 -25.13
CA GLN A 117 -2.09 -9.68 -24.00
C GLN A 117 -1.41 -9.42 -22.65
N GLY A 118 -0.78 -8.24 -22.53
CA GLY A 118 0.02 -7.86 -21.39
C GLY A 118 -0.85 -7.28 -20.29
N VAL A 119 -0.45 -7.51 -19.04
CA VAL A 119 -0.97 -6.78 -17.90
C VAL A 119 0.18 -5.99 -17.31
N ALA A 120 -0.09 -4.75 -16.92
CA ALA A 120 0.75 -3.99 -16.05
C ALA A 120 -0.09 -3.39 -14.91
N ILE A 121 0.52 -3.13 -13.75
CA ILE A 121 -0.16 -2.54 -12.60
C ILE A 121 0.48 -1.20 -12.31
N PHE A 122 -0.32 -0.15 -12.41
CA PHE A 122 0.06 1.15 -11.89
C PHE A 122 -0.15 1.17 -10.38
N ASN A 123 0.94 1.35 -9.62
CA ASN A 123 0.91 1.50 -8.17
C ASN A 123 1.19 2.96 -7.82
N PHE A 124 0.28 3.55 -7.05
CA PHE A 124 0.41 4.89 -6.51
C PHE A 124 0.26 4.89 -5.00
N ILE A 125 1.26 5.40 -4.29
CA ILE A 125 1.15 5.67 -2.86
C ILE A 125 1.37 7.16 -2.65
N GLY A 126 0.32 7.83 -2.17
CA GLY A 126 0.29 9.27 -2.00
C GLY A 126 -0.15 9.67 -0.60
N GLU A 127 0.41 10.76 -0.08
CA GLU A 127 -0.11 11.50 1.07
C GLU A 127 -0.42 12.93 0.64
N SER A 128 -1.61 13.41 0.97
CA SER A 128 -1.96 14.81 0.80
C SER A 128 -1.90 15.55 2.14
N TYR A 129 -1.34 16.76 2.13
CA TYR A 129 -1.20 17.64 3.29
C TYR A 129 -1.61 19.06 2.93
N ILE A 130 -2.32 19.73 3.85
CA ILE A 130 -2.63 21.16 3.73
C ILE A 130 -2.35 21.90 5.04
N ALA A 131 -1.75 23.07 4.91
CA ALA A 131 -1.54 23.99 6.01
C ALA A 131 -1.99 25.42 5.64
N PRO A 132 -2.49 26.20 6.60
CA PRO A 132 -2.53 27.65 6.43
C PRO A 132 -1.11 28.21 6.31
N THR A 133 -0.92 29.28 5.54
CA THR A 133 0.34 30.02 5.59
C THR A 133 0.42 30.83 6.89
N ASN A 134 1.64 31.17 7.32
CA ASN A 134 1.87 32.06 8.45
C ASN A 134 2.60 33.34 8.00
N PRO A 135 2.01 34.55 8.14
CA PRO A 135 0.65 34.80 8.64
C PRO A 135 -0.45 34.37 7.64
N PRO A 136 -1.65 34.02 8.10
CA PRO A 136 -2.79 33.77 7.22
C PRO A 136 -3.31 35.10 6.63
N ILE A 137 -3.55 35.13 5.32
CA ILE A 137 -4.15 36.27 4.60
C ILE A 137 -5.50 35.81 4.08
N GLY A 138 -6.57 36.59 4.27
CA GLY A 138 -7.92 36.24 3.82
C GLY A 138 -8.76 35.46 4.85
N SER A 139 -10.04 35.25 4.54
CA SER A 139 -11.04 34.65 5.43
C SER A 139 -11.83 33.47 4.83
N ILE A 140 -11.77 33.26 3.51
CA ILE A 140 -12.51 32.21 2.80
C ILE A 140 -11.58 31.04 2.48
N GLU A 141 -11.88 29.85 2.96
CA GLU A 141 -11.07 28.66 2.68
C GLU A 141 -11.29 28.14 1.24
N PRO A 142 -10.33 27.40 0.65
CA PRO A 142 -10.56 26.72 -0.62
C PRO A 142 -11.82 25.82 -0.55
N ASN A 143 -12.61 25.82 -1.63
CA ASN A 143 -13.80 24.97 -1.76
C ASN A 143 -13.38 23.51 -2.03
N LYS A 144 -12.37 23.31 -2.89
CA LYS A 144 -11.90 21.99 -3.28
C LYS A 144 -10.40 21.90 -3.33
N ILE A 145 -9.88 20.77 -2.88
CA ILE A 145 -8.49 20.37 -3.08
C ILE A 145 -8.49 18.90 -3.47
N PHE A 146 -7.89 18.62 -4.63
CA PHE A 146 -7.88 17.29 -5.22
C PHE A 146 -6.63 17.11 -6.07
N PHE A 147 -6.27 15.87 -6.34
CA PHE A 147 -5.23 15.56 -7.31
C PHE A 147 -5.70 14.54 -8.32
N LYS A 148 -5.11 14.61 -9.50
CA LYS A 148 -5.37 13.70 -10.61
C LYS A 148 -4.07 13.05 -11.03
N VAL A 149 -4.14 11.74 -11.27
CA VAL A 149 -2.99 10.97 -11.76
C VAL A 149 -3.28 10.53 -13.18
N TYR A 150 -2.31 10.79 -14.06
CA TYR A 150 -2.39 10.52 -15.47
C TYR A 150 -1.26 9.59 -15.92
N LEU A 151 -1.59 8.72 -16.87
CA LEU A 151 -0.60 8.13 -17.76
C LEU A 151 -0.44 9.07 -18.95
N GLU A 152 0.76 9.57 -19.15
CA GLU A 152 1.11 10.42 -20.29
C GLU A 152 2.09 9.69 -21.18
N SER A 153 2.04 9.95 -22.49
CA SER A 153 3.04 9.49 -23.42
C SER A 153 3.64 10.63 -24.23
N ASN A 154 4.96 10.59 -24.40
CA ASN A 154 5.71 11.59 -25.17
C ASN A 154 5.77 11.26 -26.67
N ASN A 155 5.56 10.00 -27.04
CA ASN A 155 5.72 9.50 -28.41
C ASN A 155 4.47 8.79 -28.97
N THR A 156 3.40 8.71 -28.17
CA THR A 156 2.16 8.01 -28.52
C THR A 156 0.96 8.87 -28.14
N LYS A 157 -0.15 8.69 -28.88
CA LYS A 157 -1.46 9.25 -28.59
C LYS A 157 -2.44 8.14 -28.20
N PHE A 158 -3.35 8.46 -27.30
CA PHE A 158 -4.49 7.65 -26.91
C PHE A 158 -5.71 8.13 -27.68
N SER A 159 -6.32 7.25 -28.48
CA SER A 159 -7.52 7.55 -29.27
C SER A 159 -8.69 6.67 -28.82
N THR A 160 -9.91 7.20 -28.76
CA THR A 160 -11.09 6.36 -28.48
C THR A 160 -11.55 5.55 -29.71
N GLY A 161 -11.17 5.97 -30.93
CA GLY A 161 -11.41 5.25 -32.17
C GLY A 161 -10.13 4.58 -32.71
N TRP A 162 -10.25 3.37 -33.25
CA TRP A 162 -9.11 2.57 -33.75
C TRP A 162 -8.43 3.21 -34.97
N ASP A 163 -9.19 3.93 -35.78
CA ASP A 163 -8.78 4.68 -36.97
C ASP A 163 -8.19 6.06 -36.64
N GLY A 164 -8.13 6.42 -35.37
CA GLY A 164 -7.73 7.75 -34.91
C GLY A 164 -8.89 8.76 -34.80
N SER A 165 -10.14 8.32 -34.97
CA SER A 165 -11.32 9.14 -34.73
C SER A 165 -11.66 9.27 -33.23
N GLY A 166 -12.55 10.20 -32.88
CA GLY A 166 -13.01 10.44 -31.51
C GLY A 166 -12.05 11.31 -30.70
N THR A 167 -11.98 11.07 -29.38
CA THR A 167 -11.13 11.84 -28.48
C THR A 167 -9.69 11.34 -28.60
N VAL A 168 -8.78 12.25 -28.93
CA VAL A 168 -7.35 11.96 -29.08
C VAL A 168 -6.57 12.83 -28.11
N SER A 169 -5.74 12.20 -27.28
CA SER A 169 -4.96 12.88 -26.24
C SER A 169 -3.57 12.25 -26.11
N ASN A 170 -2.61 13.00 -25.59
CA ASN A 170 -1.31 12.47 -25.16
C ASN A 170 -1.32 11.93 -23.72
N SER A 171 -2.43 12.09 -23.01
CA SER A 171 -2.59 11.65 -21.62
C SER A 171 -3.99 11.11 -21.35
N VAL A 172 -4.05 10.14 -20.43
CA VAL A 172 -5.29 9.51 -19.97
C VAL A 172 -5.35 9.55 -18.45
N LEU A 173 -6.52 9.88 -17.92
CA LEU A 173 -6.78 9.92 -16.48
C LEU A 173 -6.84 8.49 -15.94
N LEU A 174 -6.03 8.21 -14.92
CA LEU A 174 -6.05 6.95 -14.18
C LEU A 174 -6.86 7.08 -12.89
N TYR A 175 -6.66 8.18 -12.15
CA TYR A 175 -7.16 8.32 -10.79
C TYR A 175 -7.50 9.77 -10.48
N THR A 176 -8.63 10.00 -9.80
CA THR A 176 -8.96 11.27 -9.16
C THR A 176 -9.21 11.05 -7.69
N TYR A 177 -8.51 11.81 -6.85
CA TYR A 177 -8.80 11.89 -5.43
C TYR A 177 -9.21 13.31 -5.06
N GLU A 178 -10.45 13.46 -4.65
CA GLU A 178 -10.99 14.66 -4.03
C GLU A 178 -11.09 14.45 -2.52
N SER A 179 -10.55 15.37 -1.74
CA SER A 179 -10.71 15.34 -0.29
C SER A 179 -12.18 15.55 0.07
N LYS A 180 -12.72 14.72 0.98
CA LYS A 180 -14.13 14.84 1.41
C LYS A 180 -14.30 16.10 2.28
N ASN A 181 -14.90 17.15 1.70
CA ASN A 181 -15.75 18.18 2.31
C ASN A 181 -15.32 18.92 3.59
N ASP A 182 -14.06 18.85 4.00
CA ASP A 182 -13.59 19.68 5.10
C ASP A 182 -12.12 20.04 4.88
N ALA A 183 -11.87 21.24 4.33
CA ALA A 183 -10.54 21.80 4.15
C ALA A 183 -9.70 21.80 5.45
N ARG A 184 -10.36 21.63 6.61
CA ARG A 184 -9.76 21.53 7.94
C ARG A 184 -9.32 20.12 8.38
N ASN A 185 -9.71 19.06 7.67
CA ASN A 185 -9.45 17.66 8.06
C ASN A 185 -8.59 16.88 7.06
N ILE A 186 -7.62 17.54 6.43
CA ILE A 186 -6.72 16.93 5.41
C ILE A 186 -5.39 16.53 6.05
N ASN A 187 -5.42 16.19 7.34
CA ASN A 187 -4.24 15.72 8.05
C ASN A 187 -3.93 14.28 7.60
N ASN A 188 -3.03 14.17 6.63
CA ASN A 188 -2.27 12.98 6.27
C ASN A 188 -3.12 11.75 5.91
N VAL A 189 -3.92 11.86 4.84
CA VAL A 189 -4.54 10.67 4.26
C VAL A 189 -3.51 9.97 3.38
N ILE A 190 -3.07 8.79 3.81
CA ILE A 190 -2.25 7.88 2.99
C ILE A 190 -3.18 7.07 2.11
N LEU A 191 -2.98 7.18 0.79
CA LEU A 191 -3.70 6.44 -0.23
C LEU A 191 -2.76 5.47 -0.90
N ASN A 192 -3.23 4.24 -1.12
CA ASN A 192 -2.48 3.22 -1.86
C ASN A 192 -3.40 2.63 -2.92
N GLU A 193 -3.14 2.97 -4.16
CA GLU A 193 -4.01 2.66 -5.30
C GLU A 193 -3.29 1.80 -6.31
N LYS A 194 -4.02 0.79 -6.81
CA LYS A 194 -3.53 -0.15 -7.82
C LYS A 194 -4.50 -0.21 -8.98
N ILE A 195 -4.04 0.20 -10.16
CA ILE A 195 -4.88 0.29 -11.37
C ILE A 195 -4.29 -0.66 -12.43
N PRO A 196 -5.04 -1.68 -12.87
CA PRO A 196 -4.57 -2.58 -13.92
C PRO A 196 -4.66 -1.88 -15.28
N LEU A 197 -3.60 -2.06 -16.06
CA LEU A 197 -3.44 -1.63 -17.45
C LEU A 197 -3.31 -2.90 -18.29
N ILE A 198 -4.29 -3.17 -19.15
CA ILE A 198 -4.38 -4.40 -19.93
C ILE A 198 -4.21 -4.04 -21.40
N THR A 199 -3.27 -4.67 -22.09
CA THR A 199 -3.13 -4.52 -23.54
C THR A 199 -3.81 -5.66 -24.26
N GLU A 200 -4.64 -5.29 -25.22
CA GLU A 200 -5.36 -6.21 -26.07
C GLU A 200 -4.96 -5.98 -27.52
N PHE A 201 -4.65 -7.08 -28.20
CA PHE A 201 -4.29 -7.09 -29.61
C PHE A 201 -5.37 -7.81 -30.41
N GLN A 202 -5.91 -7.16 -31.45
CA GLN A 202 -6.72 -7.88 -32.43
C GLN A 202 -5.80 -8.49 -33.48
N SER A 203 -5.46 -9.77 -33.28
CA SER A 203 -4.89 -10.62 -34.34
C SER A 203 -6.04 -11.33 -35.05
N ILE A 204 -6.17 -11.17 -36.36
CA ILE A 204 -6.32 -12.25 -37.36
C ILE A 204 -6.55 -11.61 -38.75
N VAL A 205 -5.86 -12.17 -39.74
CA VAL A 205 -5.80 -11.92 -41.19
C VAL A 205 -7.18 -11.92 -41.90
N PRO A 206 -7.40 -11.24 -43.05
CA PRO A 206 -6.92 -9.94 -43.52
C PRO A 206 -8.11 -8.95 -43.57
N LEU A 207 -8.26 -8.11 -42.56
CA LEU A 207 -9.06 -6.88 -42.67
C LEU A 207 -8.11 -5.69 -42.55
N PRO A 208 -8.43 -4.53 -43.13
CA PRO A 208 -7.49 -3.40 -43.27
C PRO A 208 -7.09 -2.72 -41.94
N SER A 209 -7.45 -3.26 -40.78
CA SER A 209 -7.41 -2.55 -39.48
C SER A 209 -6.89 -3.42 -38.34
N GLN A 210 -5.56 -3.63 -38.29
CA GLN A 210 -4.90 -4.14 -37.08
C GLN A 210 -4.87 -3.05 -36.00
N TRP A 211 -5.08 -3.38 -34.72
CA TRP A 211 -4.95 -2.41 -33.65
C TRP A 211 -4.48 -2.98 -32.31
N ILE A 212 -3.91 -2.09 -31.50
CA ILE A 212 -3.56 -2.33 -30.10
C ILE A 212 -4.40 -1.41 -29.24
N ARG A 213 -5.08 -1.99 -28.27
CA ARG A 213 -5.97 -1.32 -27.33
C ARG A 213 -5.39 -1.44 -25.93
N LEU A 214 -5.25 -0.30 -25.25
CA LEU A 214 -4.99 -0.21 -23.83
C LEU A 214 -6.33 -0.07 -23.10
N SER A 215 -6.68 -1.11 -22.36
CA SER A 215 -7.82 -1.16 -21.45
C SER A 215 -7.33 -0.78 -20.05
N ILE A 216 -7.92 0.24 -19.46
CA ILE A 216 -7.60 0.73 -18.12
C ILE A 216 -8.74 0.28 -17.22
N GLY A 217 -8.39 -0.44 -16.14
CA GLY A 217 -9.34 -1.01 -15.19
C GLY A 217 -10.18 0.04 -14.44
N GLU A 218 -10.89 -0.41 -13.41
CA GLU A 218 -11.79 0.44 -12.60
C GLU A 218 -11.14 1.80 -12.29
N LEU A 219 -11.75 2.86 -12.82
CA LEU A 219 -11.31 4.21 -12.53
C LEU A 219 -11.95 4.62 -11.22
N LEU A 220 -11.14 5.12 -10.29
CA LEU A 220 -11.64 5.69 -9.05
C LEU A 220 -11.87 7.18 -9.30
N ASP A 221 -13.12 7.60 -9.11
CA ASP A 221 -13.52 9.01 -9.11
C ASP A 221 -14.04 9.32 -7.72
N ASN A 222 -13.39 10.26 -7.02
CA ASN A 222 -13.76 10.68 -5.66
C ASN A 222 -13.81 9.53 -4.64
N GLY A 223 -12.89 8.56 -4.77
CA GLY A 223 -12.83 7.37 -3.92
C GLY A 223 -13.95 6.35 -4.17
N ASN A 224 -14.82 6.58 -5.17
CA ASN A 224 -15.81 5.62 -5.62
C ASN A 224 -15.29 4.88 -6.85
N LYS A 225 -15.34 3.54 -6.81
CA LYS A 225 -15.02 2.69 -7.95
C LYS A 225 -16.07 2.91 -9.03
N THR A 226 -15.70 3.55 -10.14
CA THR A 226 -16.49 3.48 -11.36
C THR A 226 -16.12 2.16 -12.05
N SER A 227 -17.09 1.26 -12.17
CA SER A 227 -16.91 -0.07 -12.78
C SER A 227 -16.68 -0.03 -14.30
N SER A 228 -16.49 1.16 -14.88
CA SER A 228 -16.26 1.33 -16.31
C SER A 228 -14.78 1.20 -16.65
N ILE A 229 -14.41 0.10 -17.30
CA ILE A 229 -13.14 -0.03 -18.01
C ILE A 229 -13.13 1.00 -19.15
N LYS A 230 -12.07 1.80 -19.27
CA LYS A 230 -11.88 2.70 -20.41
C LYS A 230 -10.90 2.09 -21.41
N HIS A 231 -11.19 2.28 -22.68
CA HIS A 231 -10.40 1.73 -23.78
C HIS A 231 -9.80 2.83 -24.64
N TYR A 232 -8.53 2.68 -24.96
CA TYR A 232 -7.80 3.60 -25.83
C TYR A 232 -6.96 2.83 -26.85
N TYR A 233 -7.05 3.22 -28.11
CA TYR A 233 -6.18 2.74 -29.17
C TYR A 233 -4.90 3.57 -29.19
N LEU A 234 -3.76 2.88 -29.27
CA LEU A 234 -2.45 3.51 -29.29
C LEU A 234 -2.10 3.96 -30.70
N ARG A 235 -1.77 5.24 -30.85
CA ARG A 235 -1.53 5.89 -32.14
C ARG A 235 -0.19 6.61 -32.12
N ASN A 236 0.43 6.77 -33.28
CA ASN A 236 1.62 7.62 -33.38
C ASN A 236 1.28 9.10 -33.12
N LEU A 237 2.29 9.96 -32.97
CA LEU A 237 2.08 11.40 -32.73
C LEU A 237 1.29 12.09 -33.85
N ALA A 238 1.41 11.62 -35.09
CA ALA A 238 0.64 12.11 -36.23
C ALA A 238 -0.83 11.63 -36.24
N ASN A 239 -1.21 10.73 -35.33
CA ASN A 239 -2.50 10.03 -35.30
C ASN A 239 -2.84 9.28 -36.60
N SER A 240 -1.85 8.90 -37.40
CA SER A 240 -2.02 8.28 -38.71
C SER A 240 -1.89 6.75 -38.69
N SER A 241 -1.21 6.18 -37.69
CA SER A 241 -0.97 4.75 -37.59
C SER A 241 -1.08 4.25 -36.15
N ILE A 242 -1.31 2.94 -35.99
CA ILE A 242 -1.26 2.26 -34.69
C ILE A 242 0.20 2.17 -34.21
N MET A 243 0.36 2.23 -32.89
CA MET A 243 1.64 2.01 -32.19
C MET A 243 1.53 0.80 -31.27
N LYS A 244 2.65 0.14 -31.00
CA LYS A 244 2.71 -0.89 -29.96
C LYS A 244 2.88 -0.28 -28.58
N ALA A 245 2.30 -0.95 -27.58
CA ALA A 245 2.45 -0.53 -26.18
C ALA A 245 3.91 -0.60 -25.69
N GLU A 246 4.68 -1.57 -26.19
CA GLU A 246 6.10 -1.72 -25.83
C GLU A 246 6.97 -0.56 -26.31
N ASP A 247 6.55 0.14 -27.38
CA ASP A 247 7.27 1.27 -27.94
C ASP A 247 6.90 2.60 -27.25
N MET A 248 5.98 2.58 -26.29
CA MET A 248 5.54 3.79 -25.59
C MET A 248 6.60 4.28 -24.60
N ASN A 249 6.95 5.56 -24.70
CA ASN A 249 7.59 6.28 -23.62
C ASN A 249 6.49 6.87 -22.73
N VAL A 250 6.41 6.40 -21.48
CA VAL A 250 5.36 6.79 -20.55
C VAL A 250 5.90 7.62 -19.39
N ASN A 251 5.15 8.66 -19.05
CA ASN A 251 5.31 9.38 -17.79
C ASN A 251 4.09 9.10 -16.92
N ILE A 252 4.32 8.99 -15.62
CA ILE A 252 3.23 9.15 -14.66
C ILE A 252 3.24 10.60 -14.22
N LYS A 253 2.12 11.29 -14.45
CA LYS A 253 1.94 12.69 -14.11
C LYS A 253 0.94 12.83 -12.97
N VAL A 254 1.30 13.59 -11.95
CA VAL A 254 0.43 13.95 -10.84
C VAL A 254 0.19 15.46 -10.91
N ASP A 255 -1.07 15.84 -11.10
CA ASP A 255 -1.52 17.22 -11.12
C ASP A 255 -2.30 17.48 -9.81
N LEU A 256 -1.82 18.40 -8.98
CA LEU A 256 -2.50 18.88 -7.77
C LEU A 256 -3.32 20.13 -8.12
N TYR A 257 -4.53 20.23 -7.57
CA TYR A 257 -5.46 21.33 -7.81
C TYR A 257 -5.95 21.91 -6.49
N VAL A 258 -6.06 23.24 -6.46
CA VAL A 258 -6.77 23.97 -5.41
C VAL A 258 -7.74 24.95 -6.06
N GLU A 259 -8.99 24.90 -5.62
CA GLU A 259 -10.09 25.69 -6.18
C GLU A 259 -10.86 26.44 -5.09
N TYR A 260 -11.13 27.72 -5.34
CA TYR A 260 -12.06 28.58 -4.59
C TYR A 260 -13.33 28.80 -5.40
N GLU A 261 -14.40 29.22 -4.72
CA GLU A 261 -15.57 29.77 -5.42
C GLU A 261 -15.20 31.04 -6.20
N ASP A 262 -14.50 31.98 -5.57
CA ASP A 262 -13.88 33.13 -6.26
C ASP A 262 -12.52 32.71 -6.84
N SER A 263 -12.53 32.12 -8.04
CA SER A 263 -11.32 31.56 -8.67
C SER A 263 -10.15 32.54 -8.88
N THR A 264 -10.43 33.85 -8.89
CA THR A 264 -9.47 34.92 -9.18
C THR A 264 -9.10 35.78 -7.98
N ASN A 265 -9.63 35.44 -6.80
CA ASN A 265 -9.51 36.25 -5.58
C ASN A 265 -9.90 37.73 -5.80
N SER A 266 -10.91 37.96 -6.65
CA SER A 266 -11.32 39.32 -7.02
C SER A 266 -11.73 40.18 -5.82
N ASN A 267 -12.24 39.53 -4.76
CA ASN A 267 -12.63 40.19 -3.52
C ASN A 267 -11.52 40.26 -2.46
N ALA A 268 -10.32 39.73 -2.75
CA ALA A 268 -9.19 39.64 -1.82
C ALA A 268 -9.51 38.93 -0.49
N THR A 269 -10.56 38.09 -0.48
CA THR A 269 -11.05 37.37 0.71
C THR A 269 -10.52 35.95 0.81
N ASN A 270 -9.90 35.40 -0.24
CA ASN A 270 -9.47 34.00 -0.25
C ASN A 270 -8.26 33.80 0.66
N LYS A 271 -8.37 32.78 1.51
CA LYS A 271 -7.40 32.45 2.55
C LYS A 271 -6.18 31.78 1.94
N SER A 272 -4.97 32.27 2.21
CA SER A 272 -3.72 31.66 1.74
C SER A 272 -3.48 30.24 2.30
N PHE A 273 -2.84 29.38 1.51
CA PHE A 273 -2.64 27.96 1.83
C PHE A 273 -1.32 27.40 1.27
N ILE A 274 -0.91 26.28 1.85
CA ILE A 274 0.08 25.35 1.30
C ILE A 274 -0.64 24.03 1.10
N ALA A 275 -0.63 23.51 -0.13
CA ALA A 275 -1.13 22.18 -0.46
C ALA A 275 0.02 21.33 -1.00
N ARG A 276 0.10 20.08 -0.57
CA ARG A 276 1.16 19.15 -0.94
C ARG A 276 0.60 17.77 -1.22
N VAL A 277 1.17 17.11 -2.21
CA VAL A 277 1.06 15.67 -2.43
C VAL A 277 2.46 15.07 -2.42
N ASN A 278 2.72 14.22 -1.43
CA ASN A 278 3.90 13.36 -1.38
C ASN A 278 3.55 12.04 -2.05
N SER A 279 4.17 11.73 -3.18
CA SER A 279 4.07 10.40 -3.79
C SER A 279 5.29 9.60 -3.39
N PHE A 280 5.09 8.58 -2.58
CA PHE A 280 6.17 7.71 -2.12
C PHE A 280 6.38 6.51 -3.03
N ALA A 281 5.40 6.14 -3.85
CA ALA A 281 5.61 5.14 -4.88
C ALA A 281 4.79 5.52 -6.10
N THR A 282 5.44 5.45 -7.25
CA THR A 282 4.81 5.73 -8.53
C THR A 282 5.47 4.83 -9.55
N THR A 283 4.98 3.59 -9.65
CA THR A 283 5.59 2.53 -10.46
C THR A 283 4.56 1.91 -11.39
N ILE A 284 5.01 1.44 -12.54
CA ILE A 284 4.24 0.50 -13.35
C ILE A 284 5.00 -0.82 -13.31
N GLU A 285 4.32 -1.87 -12.87
CA GLU A 285 4.86 -3.21 -12.72
C GLU A 285 4.27 -4.11 -13.80
N LYS A 286 5.07 -5.05 -14.34
CA LYS A 286 4.62 -6.03 -15.35
C LYS A 286 4.09 -7.30 -14.69
#